data_AF-A0A7S3ZJM9-F1
#
_entry.id   AF-A0A7S3ZJM9-F1
#
_cell.length_a   1.000
_cell.length_b   1.000
_cell.length_c   1.000
_cell.angle_alpha   90.00
_cell.angle_beta   90.00
_cell.angle_gamma   90.00
#
_symmetry.space_group_name_H-M   'P 1'
#
loop_
_entity.id
_entity.type
_entity.pdbx_description
1 polymer ?
#
loop_
_entity_poly.entity_id
_entity_poly.type
_entity_poly.pdbx_seq_one_letter_code
_entity_poly.pdbx_strand_id
1 'polypeptide(L)'
;MLAADTLASYGSLAMFKDVTRIARTGSYTLVGASGELSDYHALLDKLKGLAQANANCDDGFEHGPAEIYSYLRAVLYQRRNKFDPLWNSLVVGGFKDGAPFLGSVDLRGTAYEDDVIATGYGSHLALPIMRAKWTPDLDEGEARALLEDCLRVLFYRDCRALDTVVLSKATATGTLVSDPYKLETDWTSASFVAPKAGGDGDGGW
;
A
#
# COMPACT_ATOMS: atom_id res chain seq x y z
N MET A 1 5.07 -5.59 -7.04
CA MET A 1 4.93 -6.01 -5.62
C MET A 1 4.32 -4.86 -4.82
N LEU A 2 3.59 -5.15 -3.74
CA LEU A 2 3.07 -4.14 -2.81
C LEU A 2 3.52 -4.50 -1.38
N ALA A 3 3.71 -3.48 -0.55
CA ALA A 3 4.08 -3.63 0.85
C ALA A 3 3.28 -2.68 1.74
N ALA A 4 2.95 -3.13 2.95
CA ALA A 4 2.31 -2.30 3.97
C ALA A 4 2.65 -2.81 5.37
N ASP A 5 2.74 -1.89 6.35
CA ASP A 5 2.72 -2.30 7.76
C ASP A 5 1.34 -2.85 8.18
N THR A 6 1.29 -3.51 9.33
CA THR A 6 0.08 -4.12 9.91
C THR A 6 -0.64 -3.28 10.96
N LEU A 7 -0.37 -1.98 11.03
CA LEU A 7 -0.91 -1.10 12.06
C LEU A 7 -2.22 -0.42 11.61
N ALA A 8 -3.22 -0.49 12.49
CA ALA A 8 -4.37 0.41 12.49
C ALA A 8 -4.36 1.25 13.78
N SER A 9 -4.16 2.56 13.60
CA SER A 9 -4.11 3.53 14.69
C SER A 9 -5.47 4.20 14.91
N TYR A 10 -5.79 4.51 16.17
CA TYR A 10 -6.93 5.33 16.55
C TYR A 10 -6.43 6.62 17.20
N GLY A 11 -6.49 7.75 16.49
CA GLY A 11 -5.81 8.97 16.96
C GLY A 11 -4.32 8.68 17.08
N SER A 12 -3.67 8.98 18.22
CA SER A 12 -2.26 8.63 18.56
C SER A 12 -2.02 7.18 18.98
N LEU A 13 -3.09 6.45 19.32
CA LEU A 13 -2.99 5.11 19.90
C LEU A 13 -2.80 4.05 18.81
N ALA A 14 -1.74 3.26 18.91
CA ALA A 14 -1.56 2.04 18.15
C ALA A 14 -2.52 0.94 18.64
N MET A 15 -3.78 1.00 18.20
CA MET A 15 -4.87 0.18 18.74
C MET A 15 -4.81 -1.28 18.24
N PHE A 16 -4.71 -1.50 16.94
CA PHE A 16 -4.60 -2.84 16.35
C PHE A 16 -3.27 -2.97 15.61
N LYS A 17 -2.46 -3.97 15.98
CA LYS A 17 -1.10 -4.16 15.46
C LYS A 17 -0.98 -5.28 14.42
N ASP A 18 -2.08 -5.97 14.16
CA ASP A 18 -2.13 -7.15 13.31
C ASP A 18 -3.31 -7.06 12.32
N VAL A 19 -3.30 -5.99 11.50
CA VAL A 19 -4.30 -5.76 10.48
C VAL A 19 -3.65 -5.78 9.11
N THR A 20 -4.09 -6.69 8.25
CA THR A 20 -3.59 -6.76 6.87
C THR A 20 -4.31 -5.73 5.99
N ARG A 21 -3.56 -4.77 5.44
CA ARG A 21 -4.08 -3.67 4.59
C ARG A 21 -3.96 -3.93 3.09
N ILE A 22 -3.66 -5.18 2.71
CA ILE A 22 -3.54 -5.65 1.33
C ILE A 22 -4.44 -6.87 1.16
N ALA A 23 -5.37 -6.82 0.22
CA ALA A 23 -6.25 -7.93 -0.08
C ALA A 23 -6.08 -8.40 -1.53
N ARG A 24 -6.31 -9.71 -1.74
CA ARG A 24 -6.41 -10.29 -3.08
C ARG A 24 -7.82 -10.07 -3.61
N THR A 25 -7.94 -9.70 -4.87
CA THR A 25 -9.22 -9.57 -5.59
C THR A 25 -9.11 -10.32 -6.90
N GLY A 26 -9.82 -11.45 -6.99
CA GLY A 26 -9.63 -12.40 -8.09
C GLY A 26 -8.25 -13.05 -8.07
N SER A 27 -7.87 -13.63 -9.22
CA SER A 27 -6.62 -14.38 -9.40
C SER A 27 -5.41 -13.47 -9.65
N TYR A 28 -5.64 -12.31 -10.27
CA TYR A 28 -4.59 -11.46 -10.87
C TYR A 28 -4.32 -10.15 -10.14
N THR A 29 -5.21 -9.72 -9.23
CA THR A 29 -5.22 -8.35 -8.70
C THR A 29 -5.03 -8.33 -7.18
N LEU A 30 -4.22 -7.37 -6.73
CA LEU A 30 -3.99 -7.00 -5.33
C LEU A 30 -4.46 -5.56 -5.12
N VAL A 31 -5.16 -5.33 -4.02
CA VAL A 31 -5.62 -4.00 -3.62
C VAL A 31 -5.04 -3.70 -2.24
N GLY A 32 -4.20 -2.67 -2.17
CA GLY A 32 -3.70 -2.09 -0.94
C GLY A 32 -4.44 -0.79 -0.62
N ALA A 33 -4.67 -0.50 0.66
CA ALA A 33 -5.33 0.73 1.07
C ALA A 33 -4.60 1.44 2.21
N SER A 34 -4.61 2.77 2.13
CA SER A 34 -4.31 3.68 3.23
C SER A 34 -5.56 4.52 3.55
N GLY A 35 -5.61 5.09 4.76
CA GLY A 35 -6.75 5.87 5.25
C GLY A 35 -7.64 5.07 6.21
N GLU A 36 -8.95 5.24 6.07
CA GLU A 36 -9.96 4.70 6.98
C GLU A 36 -10.18 3.19 6.76
N LEU A 37 -10.01 2.39 7.81
CA LEU A 37 -10.07 0.93 7.71
C LEU A 37 -11.50 0.42 7.49
N SER A 38 -12.49 1.09 8.07
CA SER A 38 -13.91 0.72 7.91
C SER A 38 -14.38 0.88 6.46
N ASP A 39 -14.04 1.99 5.82
CA ASP A 39 -14.31 2.24 4.40
C ASP A 39 -13.56 1.24 3.50
N TYR A 40 -12.32 0.88 3.86
CA TYR A 40 -11.57 -0.15 3.14
C TYR A 40 -12.29 -1.50 3.17
N HIS A 41 -12.77 -1.95 4.33
CA HIS A 41 -13.55 -3.19 4.41
C HIS A 41 -14.84 -3.12 3.59
N ALA A 42 -15.53 -1.97 3.59
CA ALA A 42 -16.72 -1.76 2.76
C ALA A 42 -16.40 -1.84 1.25
N LEU A 43 -15.23 -1.36 0.82
CA LEU A 43 -14.73 -1.53 -0.54
C LEU A 43 -14.41 -3.00 -0.86
N LEU A 44 -13.76 -3.72 0.06
CA LEU A 44 -13.51 -5.15 -0.11
C LEU A 44 -14.79 -5.95 -0.27
N ASP A 45 -15.84 -5.65 0.50
CA ASP A 45 -17.10 -6.36 0.39
C ASP A 45 -17.81 -6.08 -0.95
N LYS A 46 -17.68 -4.86 -1.50
CA LYS A 46 -18.12 -4.56 -2.87
C LYS A 46 -17.34 -5.37 -3.91
N LEU A 47 -16.02 -5.47 -3.76
CA LEU A 47 -15.17 -6.27 -4.66
C LEU A 47 -15.49 -7.77 -4.57
N LYS A 48 -15.75 -8.30 -3.37
CA LYS A 48 -16.23 -9.68 -3.19
C LYS A 48 -17.57 -9.90 -3.89
N GLY A 49 -18.50 -8.96 -3.76
CA GLY A 49 -19.79 -9.01 -4.46
C GLY A 49 -19.62 -9.01 -5.98
N LEU A 50 -18.70 -8.20 -6.51
CA LEU A 50 -18.36 -8.17 -7.94
C LEU A 50 -17.76 -9.51 -8.40
N ALA A 51 -16.80 -10.05 -7.64
CA ALA A 51 -16.18 -11.35 -7.93
C ALA A 51 -17.21 -12.49 -7.89
N GLN A 52 -18.13 -12.47 -6.92
CA GLN A 52 -19.20 -13.47 -6.82
C GLN A 52 -20.18 -13.37 -7.99
N ALA A 53 -20.57 -12.16 -8.39
CA ALA A 53 -21.43 -11.95 -9.56
C ALA A 53 -20.78 -12.50 -10.83
N ASN A 54 -19.49 -12.24 -11.02
CA ASN A 54 -18.72 -12.77 -12.13
C ASN A 54 -18.63 -14.31 -12.11
N ALA A 55 -18.34 -14.89 -10.94
CA ALA A 55 -18.33 -16.35 -10.77
C ALA A 55 -19.70 -17.00 -11.05
N ASN A 56 -20.81 -16.31 -10.74
CA ASN A 56 -22.15 -16.80 -11.04
C ASN A 56 -22.50 -16.75 -12.53
N CYS A 57 -21.87 -15.86 -13.30
CA CYS A 57 -22.06 -15.77 -14.75
C CYS A 57 -21.38 -16.93 -15.49
N ASP A 58 -20.24 -17.43 -14.96
CA ASP A 58 -19.49 -18.60 -15.47
C ASP A 58 -19.23 -18.56 -16.99
N ASP A 59 -18.88 -17.39 -17.51
CA ASP A 59 -18.59 -17.17 -18.94
C ASP A 59 -17.10 -17.34 -19.29
N GLY A 60 -16.29 -17.71 -18.30
CA GLY A 60 -14.84 -17.90 -18.43
C GLY A 60 -14.02 -16.60 -18.43
N PHE A 61 -14.64 -15.44 -18.23
CA PHE A 61 -13.93 -14.18 -18.10
C PHE A 61 -13.70 -13.81 -16.63
N GLU A 62 -12.52 -13.31 -16.32
CA GLU A 62 -12.19 -12.80 -14.99
C GLU A 62 -11.69 -11.36 -15.07
N HIS A 63 -12.15 -10.53 -14.12
CA HIS A 63 -11.83 -9.13 -14.10
C HIS A 63 -10.32 -8.88 -13.97
N GLY A 64 -9.79 -8.09 -14.91
CA GLY A 64 -8.39 -7.71 -14.93
C GLY A 64 -8.04 -6.59 -13.94
N PRO A 65 -6.74 -6.37 -13.65
CA PRO A 65 -6.30 -5.30 -12.77
C PRO A 65 -6.77 -3.91 -13.20
N ALA A 66 -6.72 -3.61 -14.50
CA ALA A 66 -7.18 -2.34 -15.07
C ALA A 66 -8.71 -2.14 -14.93
N GLU A 67 -9.49 -3.23 -15.01
CA GLU A 67 -10.94 -3.18 -14.85
C GLU A 67 -11.32 -2.93 -13.40
N ILE A 68 -10.68 -3.63 -12.45
CA ILE A 68 -10.85 -3.39 -11.01
C ILE A 68 -10.45 -1.96 -10.64
N TYR A 69 -9.34 -1.47 -11.19
CA TYR A 69 -8.90 -0.08 -11.02
C TYR A 69 -9.93 0.93 -11.52
N SER A 70 -10.45 0.73 -12.74
CA SER A 70 -11.49 1.59 -13.32
C SER A 70 -12.79 1.57 -12.50
N TYR A 71 -13.19 0.39 -12.02
CA TYR A 71 -14.34 0.22 -11.12
C TYR A 71 -14.16 1.00 -9.82
N LEU A 72 -13.01 0.84 -9.15
CA LEU A 72 -12.72 1.54 -7.89
C LEU A 72 -12.71 3.05 -8.07
N ARG A 73 -12.14 3.55 -9.18
CA ARG A 73 -12.21 4.96 -9.56
C ARG A 73 -13.65 5.46 -9.67
N ALA A 74 -14.52 4.72 -10.36
CA ALA A 74 -15.92 5.10 -10.51
C ALA A 74 -16.66 5.11 -9.16
N VAL A 75 -16.41 4.13 -8.30
CA VAL A 75 -17.01 4.04 -6.95
C VAL A 75 -16.59 5.23 -6.07
N LEU A 76 -15.29 5.54 -6.01
CA LEU A 76 -14.78 6.65 -5.22
C LEU A 76 -15.29 8.00 -5.73
N TYR A 77 -15.29 8.19 -7.05
CA TYR A 77 -15.82 9.41 -7.66
C TYR A 77 -17.33 9.59 -7.42
N GLN A 78 -18.11 8.52 -7.48
CA GLN A 78 -19.54 8.55 -7.17
C GLN A 78 -19.80 8.96 -5.72
N ARG A 79 -19.02 8.43 -4.77
CA ARG A 79 -19.13 8.76 -3.34
C ARG A 79 -18.78 10.22 -3.07
N ARG A 80 -17.70 10.72 -3.69
CA ARG A 80 -17.36 12.15 -3.67
C ARG A 80 -18.52 13.03 -4.13
N ASN A 81 -19.18 12.70 -5.24
CA ASN A 81 -20.27 13.52 -5.78
C ASN A 81 -21.50 13.59 -4.86
N LYS A 82 -21.63 12.65 -3.93
CA LYS A 82 -22.69 12.65 -2.90
C LYS A 82 -22.28 13.38 -1.62
N PHE A 83 -21.14 14.07 -1.62
CA PHE A 83 -20.54 14.71 -0.43
C PHE A 83 -20.32 13.75 0.74
N ASP A 84 -20.14 12.46 0.43
CA ASP A 84 -19.91 11.39 1.40
C ASP A 84 -18.80 10.46 0.85
N PRO A 85 -17.55 10.96 0.76
CA PRO A 85 -16.43 10.23 0.17
C PRO A 85 -15.99 9.07 1.06
N LEU A 86 -15.44 8.01 0.45
CA LEU A 86 -14.74 6.96 1.19
C LEU A 86 -13.30 7.43 1.44
N TRP A 87 -12.86 7.44 2.68
CA TRP A 87 -11.61 8.08 3.10
C TRP A 87 -10.40 7.17 2.89
N ASN A 88 -10.19 6.73 1.64
CA ASN A 88 -9.07 5.86 1.29
C ASN A 88 -8.22 6.43 0.16
N SER A 89 -6.93 6.07 0.20
CA SER A 89 -6.04 6.11 -0.96
C SER A 89 -5.67 4.67 -1.29
N LEU A 90 -6.12 4.21 -2.46
CA LEU A 90 -5.95 2.84 -2.91
C LEU A 90 -4.75 2.73 -3.84
N VAL A 91 -4.09 1.58 -3.78
CA VAL A 91 -3.09 1.14 -4.74
C VAL A 91 -3.55 -0.21 -5.27
N VAL A 92 -3.73 -0.29 -6.59
CA VAL A 92 -4.13 -1.49 -7.30
C VAL A 92 -2.92 -1.98 -8.07
N GLY A 93 -2.46 -3.18 -7.74
CA GLY A 93 -1.35 -3.84 -8.42
C GLY A 93 -1.80 -5.18 -8.97
N GLY A 94 -1.37 -5.56 -10.16
CA GLY A 94 -1.72 -6.87 -10.70
C GLY A 94 -0.85 -7.28 -11.88
N PHE A 95 -1.03 -8.52 -12.31
CA PHE A 95 -0.32 -9.08 -13.45
C PHE A 95 -1.28 -9.94 -14.26
N LYS A 96 -1.55 -9.55 -15.51
CA LYS A 96 -2.46 -10.27 -16.41
C LYS A 96 -1.94 -10.20 -17.84
N ASP A 97 -2.08 -11.29 -18.60
CA ASP A 97 -1.71 -11.38 -20.01
C ASP A 97 -0.26 -10.95 -20.34
N GLY A 98 0.67 -11.21 -19.41
CA GLY A 98 2.09 -10.86 -19.56
C GLY A 98 2.42 -9.40 -19.26
N ALA A 99 1.45 -8.59 -18.85
CA ALA A 99 1.65 -7.18 -18.52
C ALA A 99 1.42 -6.90 -17.02
N PRO A 100 2.36 -6.23 -16.33
CA PRO A 100 2.12 -5.70 -15.00
C PRO A 100 1.22 -4.46 -15.09
N PHE A 101 0.41 -4.26 -14.05
CA PHE A 101 -0.41 -3.06 -13.88
C PHE A 101 -0.18 -2.49 -12.47
N LEU A 102 0.02 -1.18 -12.37
CA LEU A 102 0.12 -0.48 -11.11
C LEU A 102 -0.56 0.89 -11.20
N GLY A 103 -1.60 1.09 -10.40
CA GLY A 103 -2.37 2.32 -10.38
C GLY A 103 -2.74 2.76 -8.97
N SER A 104 -2.90 4.06 -8.77
CA SER A 104 -3.43 4.63 -7.52
C SER A 104 -4.73 5.37 -7.77
N VAL A 105 -5.63 5.31 -6.80
CA VAL A 105 -6.89 6.07 -6.78
C VAL A 105 -7.07 6.71 -5.41
N ASP A 106 -7.34 8.02 -5.37
CA ASP A 106 -7.60 8.75 -4.13
C ASP A 106 -9.10 8.90 -3.82
N LEU A 107 -9.41 9.40 -2.62
CA LEU A 107 -10.77 9.69 -2.16
C LEU A 107 -11.54 10.71 -3.02
N ARG A 108 -10.84 11.46 -3.88
CA ARG A 108 -11.44 12.44 -4.80
C ARG A 108 -11.72 11.84 -6.18
N GLY A 109 -11.29 10.59 -6.43
CA GLY A 109 -11.33 9.94 -7.73
C GLY A 109 -10.22 10.37 -8.68
N THR A 110 -9.19 11.06 -8.20
CA THR A 110 -7.93 11.25 -8.92
C THR A 110 -7.30 9.89 -9.08
N ALA A 111 -6.93 9.56 -10.31
CA ALA A 111 -6.43 8.25 -10.66
C ALA A 111 -5.27 8.41 -11.64
N TYR A 112 -4.15 7.74 -11.35
CA TYR A 112 -3.01 7.68 -12.25
C TYR A 112 -2.35 6.29 -12.17
N GLU A 113 -1.52 6.01 -13.17
CA GLU A 113 -0.65 4.85 -13.26
C GLU A 113 0.80 5.35 -13.21
N ASP A 114 1.67 4.64 -12.50
CA ASP A 114 3.10 4.97 -12.38
C ASP A 114 3.86 3.68 -12.07
N ASP A 115 5.16 3.66 -12.37
CA ASP A 115 6.04 2.50 -12.12
C ASP A 115 6.28 2.27 -10.63
N VAL A 116 6.23 3.35 -9.85
CA VAL A 116 6.38 3.34 -8.38
C VAL A 116 5.34 4.23 -7.73
N ILE A 117 4.65 3.69 -6.72
CA ILE A 117 3.55 4.37 -6.04
C ILE A 117 3.74 4.27 -4.52
N ALA A 118 3.50 5.37 -3.82
CA ALA A 118 3.41 5.41 -2.37
C ALA A 118 2.26 6.31 -1.91
N THR A 119 1.60 5.93 -0.82
CA THR A 119 0.50 6.70 -0.22
C THR A 119 0.91 7.26 1.15
N GLY A 120 0.16 8.26 1.64
CA GLY A 120 0.44 8.89 2.94
C GLY A 120 1.86 9.48 3.03
N TYR A 121 2.51 9.30 4.18
CA TYR A 121 3.92 9.73 4.40
C TYR A 121 4.92 9.03 3.48
N GLY A 122 4.56 7.84 2.96
CA GLY A 122 5.34 7.13 1.94
C GLY A 122 5.59 7.97 0.68
N SER A 123 4.64 8.82 0.30
CA SER A 123 4.78 9.72 -0.86
C SER A 123 5.94 10.73 -0.70
N HIS A 124 6.30 11.08 0.54
CA HIS A 124 7.36 12.04 0.82
C HIS A 124 8.70 11.38 1.14
N LEU A 125 8.69 10.21 1.80
CA LEU A 125 9.90 9.55 2.29
C LEU A 125 10.33 8.36 1.43
N ALA A 126 9.40 7.48 1.05
CA ALA A 126 9.70 6.27 0.31
C ALA A 126 9.78 6.52 -1.20
N LEU A 127 8.90 7.36 -1.75
CA LEU A 127 8.83 7.61 -3.19
C LEU A 127 10.15 8.11 -3.81
N PRO A 128 10.91 9.05 -3.19
CA PRO A 128 12.22 9.45 -3.72
C PRO A 128 13.24 8.30 -3.74
N ILE A 129 13.23 7.43 -2.72
CA ILE A 129 14.13 6.27 -2.62
C ILE A 129 13.79 5.25 -3.71
N MET A 130 12.50 4.96 -3.90
CA MET A 130 12.02 4.07 -4.94
C MET A 130 12.39 4.60 -6.33
N ARG A 131 12.10 5.88 -6.62
CA ARG A 131 12.44 6.50 -7.92
C ARG A 131 13.93 6.51 -8.22
N ALA A 132 14.79 6.64 -7.21
CA ALA A 132 16.24 6.66 -7.40
C ALA A 132 16.83 5.27 -7.70
N LYS A 133 16.22 4.20 -7.18
CA LYS A 133 16.72 2.81 -7.30
C LYS A 133 15.93 1.95 -8.30
N TRP A 134 14.77 2.39 -8.74
CA TRP A 134 13.92 1.62 -9.64
C TRP A 134 14.51 1.52 -11.04
N THR A 135 14.39 0.33 -11.63
CA THR A 135 14.76 0.02 -13.01
C THR A 135 13.70 -0.90 -13.64
N PRO A 136 13.50 -0.88 -14.96
CA PRO A 136 12.54 -1.78 -15.63
C PRO A 136 12.82 -3.27 -15.41
N ASP A 137 14.10 -3.65 -15.32
CA ASP A 137 14.56 -5.04 -15.20
C ASP A 137 14.84 -5.47 -13.74
N LEU A 138 14.24 -4.79 -12.76
CA LEU A 138 14.47 -5.05 -11.33
C LEU A 138 14.03 -6.48 -10.95
N ASP A 139 14.93 -7.27 -10.36
CA ASP A 139 14.62 -8.65 -9.94
C ASP A 139 13.66 -8.69 -8.74
N GLU A 140 12.99 -9.84 -8.52
CA GLU A 140 12.11 -10.03 -7.36
C GLU A 140 12.85 -9.77 -6.03
N GLY A 141 14.09 -10.26 -5.90
CA GLY A 141 14.89 -10.05 -4.69
C GLY A 141 15.26 -8.59 -4.47
N GLU A 142 15.63 -7.89 -5.54
CA GLU A 142 16.00 -6.47 -5.49
C GLU A 142 14.79 -5.58 -5.18
N ALA A 143 13.64 -5.86 -5.79
CA ALA A 143 12.39 -5.17 -5.51
C ALA A 143 11.93 -5.39 -4.05
N ARG A 144 12.11 -6.59 -3.52
CA ARG A 144 11.84 -6.89 -2.11
C ARG A 144 12.75 -6.08 -1.19
N ALA A 145 14.06 -6.11 -1.42
CA ALA A 145 15.03 -5.35 -0.62
C ALA A 145 14.75 -3.84 -0.67
N LEU A 146 14.38 -3.32 -1.85
CA LEU A 146 14.01 -1.91 -2.03
C LEU A 146 12.77 -1.52 -1.19
N LEU A 147 11.74 -2.36 -1.19
CA LEU A 147 10.54 -2.13 -0.39
C LEU A 147 10.82 -2.21 1.12
N GLU A 148 11.63 -3.19 1.55
CA GLU A 148 12.06 -3.32 2.94
C GLU A 148 12.89 -2.11 3.40
N ASP A 149 13.79 -1.60 2.56
CA ASP A 149 14.53 -0.35 2.80
C ASP A 149 13.59 0.84 2.99
N CYS A 150 12.58 0.98 2.13
CA CYS A 150 11.61 2.07 2.20
C CYS A 150 10.77 1.98 3.48
N LEU A 151 10.30 0.78 3.84
CA LEU A 151 9.54 0.55 5.06
C LEU A 151 10.38 0.78 6.31
N ARG A 152 11.68 0.45 6.29
CA ARG A 152 12.60 0.73 7.39
C ARG A 152 12.77 2.23 7.61
N VAL A 153 12.91 3.02 6.54
CA VAL A 153 12.97 4.49 6.63
C VAL A 153 11.65 5.05 7.18
N LEU A 154 10.51 4.51 6.73
CA LEU A 154 9.20 4.89 7.26
C LEU A 154 9.09 4.58 8.75
N PHE A 155 9.51 3.40 9.19
CA PHE A 155 9.49 3.03 10.61
C PHE A 155 10.33 3.97 11.48
N TYR A 156 11.48 4.44 10.98
CA TYR A 156 12.32 5.37 11.73
C TYR A 156 11.80 6.81 11.81
N ARG A 157 10.93 7.23 10.90
CA ARG A 157 10.56 8.64 10.72
C ARG A 157 9.07 8.92 10.84
N ASP A 158 8.22 7.93 10.58
CA ASP A 158 6.78 8.03 10.73
C ASP A 158 6.36 7.46 12.08
N CYS A 159 5.78 8.30 12.94
CA CYS A 159 5.25 7.89 14.24
C CYS A 159 4.06 6.91 14.14
N ARG A 160 3.55 6.67 12.92
CA ARG A 160 2.39 5.82 12.61
C ARG A 160 2.74 4.54 11.86
N ALA A 161 4.03 4.25 11.73
CA ALA A 161 4.51 3.00 11.17
C ALA A 161 4.77 1.97 12.27
N LEU A 162 4.74 0.69 11.90
CA LEU A 162 5.09 -0.45 12.74
C LEU A 162 6.21 -1.26 12.06
N ASP A 163 7.00 -1.98 12.85
CA ASP A 163 8.10 -2.84 12.37
C ASP A 163 7.60 -4.15 11.75
N THR A 164 6.35 -4.53 11.99
CA THR A 164 5.70 -5.68 11.37
C THR A 164 5.07 -5.28 10.03
N VAL A 165 5.47 -5.96 8.96
CA VAL A 165 5.05 -5.67 7.59
C VAL A 165 4.57 -6.91 6.86
N VAL A 166 3.77 -6.68 5.83
CA VAL A 166 3.27 -7.67 4.89
C VAL A 166 3.71 -7.28 3.48
N LEU A 167 4.25 -8.26 2.76
CA LEU A 167 4.57 -8.16 1.34
C LEU A 167 3.54 -8.92 0.52
N SER A 168 3.32 -8.45 -0.70
CA SER A 168 2.50 -9.15 -1.67
C SER A 168 3.08 -9.03 -3.08
N LYS A 169 2.88 -10.09 -3.85
CA LYS A 169 3.34 -10.16 -5.25
C LYS A 169 2.23 -10.68 -6.14
N ALA A 170 2.11 -10.07 -7.32
CA ALA A 170 1.32 -10.56 -8.42
C ALA A 170 2.30 -10.98 -9.52
N THR A 171 2.18 -12.22 -9.98
CA THR A 171 3.04 -12.82 -11.01
C THR A 171 2.15 -13.59 -12.00
N ALA A 172 2.74 -14.11 -13.08
CA ALA A 172 2.02 -14.96 -14.03
C ALA A 172 1.37 -16.20 -13.37
N THR A 173 1.91 -16.68 -12.24
CA THR A 173 1.37 -17.85 -11.51
C THR A 173 0.24 -17.47 -10.54
N GLY A 174 -0.06 -16.18 -10.39
CA GLY A 174 -1.11 -15.66 -9.51
C GLY A 174 -0.61 -14.66 -8.47
N THR A 175 -1.48 -14.38 -7.50
CA THR A 175 -1.25 -13.43 -6.41
C THR A 175 -0.92 -14.12 -5.09
N LEU A 176 0.09 -13.60 -4.39
CA LEU A 176 0.50 -14.06 -3.07
C LEU A 176 0.61 -12.85 -2.13
N VAL A 177 0.14 -13.05 -0.90
CA VAL A 177 0.27 -12.14 0.25
C VAL A 177 0.98 -12.96 1.30
N SER A 178 2.13 -12.45 1.78
CA SER A 178 2.95 -13.11 2.79
C SER A 178 2.29 -13.02 4.16
N ASP A 179 2.71 -13.89 5.07
CA ASP A 179 2.43 -13.69 6.48
C ASP A 179 3.17 -12.43 6.99
N PRO A 180 2.65 -11.78 8.05
CA PRO A 180 3.34 -10.67 8.69
C PRO A 180 4.70 -11.10 9.25
N TYR A 181 5.73 -10.30 9.00
CA TYR A 181 7.06 -10.52 9.57
C TYR A 181 7.67 -9.20 10.04
N LYS A 182 8.64 -9.29 10.95
CA LYS A 182 9.33 -8.12 11.48
C LYS A 182 10.49 -7.70 10.60
N LEU A 183 10.61 -6.41 10.36
CA LEU A 183 11.76 -5.81 9.70
C LEU A 183 12.97 -5.77 10.62
N GLU A 184 14.14 -6.05 10.05
CA GLU A 184 15.41 -5.82 10.73
C GLU A 184 15.68 -4.32 10.86
N THR A 185 15.97 -3.89 12.09
CA THR A 185 16.26 -2.48 12.43
C THR A 185 17.62 -2.36 13.10
N ASP A 186 18.28 -1.24 12.83
CA ASP A 186 19.58 -0.88 13.36
C ASP A 186 19.51 0.54 13.95
N TRP A 187 19.76 0.61 15.26
CA TRP A 187 19.74 1.83 16.05
C TRP A 187 21.15 2.32 16.43
N THR A 188 22.20 1.68 15.91
CA THR A 188 23.59 1.98 16.26
C THR A 188 24.19 3.16 15.48
N SER A 189 23.51 3.63 14.42
CA SER A 189 23.98 4.76 13.61
C SER A 189 24.22 6.00 14.46
N ALA A 190 25.34 6.68 14.22
CA ALA A 190 25.72 7.93 14.90
C ALA A 190 24.61 9.00 14.87
N SER A 191 23.75 8.97 13.84
CA SER A 191 22.60 9.87 13.68
C SER A 191 21.50 9.68 14.74
N PHE A 192 21.44 8.51 15.37
CA PHE A 192 20.49 8.17 16.44
C PHE A 192 21.11 8.29 17.84
N VAL A 193 22.44 8.12 17.93
CA VAL A 193 23.17 8.10 19.20
C VAL A 193 23.65 9.50 19.60
N ALA A 194 24.11 10.32 18.65
CA ALA A 194 24.59 11.66 18.93
C ALA A 194 23.40 12.64 19.05
N PRO A 195 23.24 13.34 20.18
CA PRO A 195 22.23 14.40 20.28
C PRO A 195 22.54 15.47 19.23
N LYS A 196 21.55 15.76 18.38
CA LYS A 196 21.68 16.79 17.32
C LYS A 196 21.74 18.21 17.88
N ALA A 197 21.22 18.42 19.09
CA ALA A 197 21.50 19.60 19.87
C ALA A 197 22.86 19.37 20.53
N GLY A 198 23.86 20.16 20.16
CA GLY A 198 25.07 20.26 20.96
C GLY A 198 24.67 20.49 22.42
N GLY A 199 25.34 19.82 23.35
CA GLY A 199 25.21 20.14 24.75
C GLY A 199 25.37 21.65 24.97
N ASP A 200 24.61 22.18 25.92
CA ASP A 200 24.68 23.55 26.45
C ASP A 200 24.01 24.67 25.63
N GLY A 201 22.72 24.49 25.27
CA GLY A 201 21.84 25.59 24.89
C GLY A 201 20.48 25.43 25.57
N ASP A 202 20.19 26.32 26.52
CA ASP A 202 18.95 26.37 27.31
C ASP A 202 17.71 26.25 26.41
N GLY A 203 16.78 25.37 26.79
CA GLY A 203 15.64 24.93 25.98
C GLY A 203 14.56 26.00 25.81
N GLY A 204 14.88 27.06 25.08
CA GLY A 204 13.93 28.09 24.63
C GLY A 204 13.67 27.98 23.13
N TRP A 205 12.40 27.85 22.77
CA TRP A 205 11.88 28.34 21.49
C TRP A 205 11.71 29.86 21.56
#